data_AF-A0A7C9CBC7-F1
#
_entry.id   AF-A0A7C9CBC7-F1
#
_cell.length_a   1.000
_cell.length_b   1.000
_cell.length_c   1.000
_cell.angle_alpha   90.00
_cell.angle_beta   90.00
_cell.angle_gamma   90.00
#
_symmetry.space_group_name_H-M   'P 1'
#
loop_
_entity.id
_entity.type
_entity.pdbx_description
1 polymer ?
#
loop_
_entity_poly.entity_id
_entity_poly.type
_entity_poly.pdbx_seq_one_letter_code
_entity_poly.pdbx_strand_id
1 'polypeptide(L)'
;SCAMESLQQLEALCERLYNSQDSAERAHAESTLRCFSMNTEYIPQCQYILDNALTPYALMLASSSLLKQVTEHSLSLQLRLDIRNYLINYLATRGPDLQHFVIQSLIQLLCR
;
A
#
# COMPACT_ATOMS: atom_id res chain seq x y z
N SER A 1 8.33 15.30 -6.73
CA SER A 1 8.95 14.34 -5.78
C SER A 1 7.90 14.00 -4.76
N CYS A 2 7.53 12.73 -4.59
CA CYS A 2 6.63 12.36 -3.49
C CYS A 2 7.46 12.33 -2.21
N ALA A 3 7.64 13.49 -1.58
CA ALA A 3 8.34 13.56 -0.30
C ALA A 3 7.37 13.02 0.75
N MET A 4 7.66 11.83 1.29
CA MET A 4 6.94 11.33 2.46
C MET A 4 7.41 12.16 3.65
N GLU A 5 6.71 13.26 3.93
CA GLU A 5 7.09 14.21 4.99
C GLU A 5 7.05 13.55 6.38
N SER A 6 6.13 12.60 6.60
CA SER A 6 6.14 11.66 7.73
C SER A 6 5.14 10.52 7.52
N LEU A 7 5.33 9.38 8.20
CA LEU A 7 4.36 8.27 8.17
C LEU A 7 3.01 8.68 8.75
N GLN A 8 2.99 9.48 9.82
CA GLN A 8 1.75 9.99 10.43
C GLN A 8 0.92 10.85 9.47
N GLN A 9 1.56 11.70 8.67
CA GLN A 9 0.85 12.48 7.65
C GLN A 9 0.30 11.58 6.54
N LEU A 10 1.03 10.54 6.13
CA LEU A 10 0.54 9.56 5.18
C LEU A 10 -0.71 8.85 5.71
N GLU A 11 -0.69 8.42 6.97
CA GLU A 11 -1.85 7.80 7.61
C GLU A 11 -3.05 8.75 7.64
N ALA A 12 -2.84 10.02 7.98
CA ALA A 12 -3.91 11.02 7.96
C ALA A 12 -4.48 11.27 6.55
N LEU A 13 -3.63 11.25 5.51
CA LEU A 13 -4.08 11.32 4.12
C LEU A 13 -4.91 10.10 3.73
N CYS A 14 -4.49 8.90 4.15
CA CYS A 14 -5.26 7.67 3.90
C CYS A 14 -6.62 7.73 4.58
N GLU A 15 -6.69 8.19 5.83
CA GLU A 15 -7.97 8.40 6.51
C GLU A 15 -8.90 9.32 5.71
N ARG A 16 -8.39 10.47 5.22
CA ARG A 16 -9.19 11.38 4.38
C ARG A 16 -9.62 10.74 3.06
N LEU A 17 -8.74 9.95 2.44
CA LEU A 17 -9.03 9.27 1.18
C LEU A 17 -10.23 8.32 1.30
N TYR A 18 -10.31 7.56 2.39
CA TYR A 18 -11.34 6.54 2.57
C TYR A 18 -12.58 7.02 3.34
N ASN A 19 -12.45 8.02 4.24
CA ASN A 19 -13.51 8.43 5.16
C ASN A 19 -14.05 9.86 4.95
N SER A 20 -13.36 10.75 4.23
CA SER A 20 -13.85 12.13 4.07
C SER A 20 -15.12 12.20 3.21
N GLN A 21 -16.09 12.99 3.66
CA GLN A 21 -17.29 13.33 2.89
C GLN A 21 -17.07 14.50 1.94
N ASP A 22 -15.98 15.26 2.12
CA ASP A 22 -15.60 16.35 1.23
C ASP A 22 -14.85 15.78 0.01
N SER A 23 -15.40 16.03 -1.18
CA SER A 23 -14.80 15.57 -2.43
C SER A 23 -13.46 16.24 -2.73
N ALA A 24 -13.26 17.49 -2.32
CA ALA A 24 -12.01 18.22 -2.51
C ALA A 24 -10.88 17.65 -1.64
N GLU A 25 -11.17 17.36 -0.37
CA GLU A 25 -10.20 16.73 0.54
C GLU A 25 -9.78 15.34 0.06
N ARG A 26 -10.76 14.53 -0.36
CA ARG A 26 -10.51 13.19 -0.87
C ARG A 26 -9.69 13.22 -2.15
N ALA A 27 -10.00 14.13 -3.09
CA ALA A 27 -9.24 14.30 -4.32
C ALA A 27 -7.80 14.78 -4.06
N HIS A 28 -7.61 15.67 -3.09
CA HIS A 28 -6.27 16.12 -2.68
C HIS A 28 -5.45 14.98 -2.09
N ALA A 29 -6.04 14.20 -1.18
CA ALA A 29 -5.40 13.02 -0.61
C ALA A 29 -5.03 12.00 -1.70
N GLU A 30 -5.97 11.70 -2.61
CA GLU A 30 -5.73 10.78 -3.73
C GLU A 30 -4.57 11.27 -4.61
N SER A 31 -4.58 12.55 -5.02
CA SER A 31 -3.54 13.12 -5.87
C SER A 31 -2.16 13.03 -5.22
N THR A 32 -2.08 13.18 -3.90
CA THR A 32 -0.82 13.10 -3.14
C THR A 32 -0.34 11.65 -3.06
N LEU A 33 -1.23 10.72 -2.72
CA LEU A 33 -0.91 9.31 -2.53
C LEU A 33 -0.73 8.53 -3.84
N ARG A 34 -1.18 9.08 -4.97
CA ARG A 34 -1.09 8.45 -6.30
C ARG A 34 0.34 8.07 -6.69
N CYS A 35 1.36 8.77 -6.18
CA CYS A 35 2.75 8.51 -6.50
C CYS A 35 3.19 7.07 -6.23
N PHE A 36 2.67 6.45 -5.15
CA PHE A 36 3.03 5.09 -4.72
C PHE A 36 2.65 4.03 -5.75
N SER A 37 1.64 4.29 -6.58
CA SER A 37 1.15 3.34 -7.57
C SER A 37 1.69 3.58 -8.98
N MET A 38 2.53 4.60 -9.20
CA MET A 38 2.90 5.07 -10.56
C MET A 38 4.28 4.64 -11.02
N ASN A 39 5.17 4.31 -10.09
CA ASN A 39 6.55 3.95 -10.40
C ASN A 39 7.02 2.86 -9.44
N THR A 40 7.60 1.78 -9.99
CA THR A 40 8.11 0.62 -9.26
C THR A 40 9.22 0.97 -8.26
N GLU A 41 9.85 2.13 -8.39
CA GLU A 41 10.78 2.70 -7.39
C GLU A 41 10.15 2.92 -6.01
N TYR A 42 8.81 2.97 -5.91
CA TYR A 42 8.09 3.11 -4.65
C TYR A 42 7.71 1.77 -3.98
N ILE A 43 8.09 0.63 -4.57
CA ILE A 43 7.87 -0.70 -3.97
C ILE A 43 8.48 -0.79 -2.55
N PRO A 44 9.75 -0.40 -2.33
CA PRO A 44 10.34 -0.44 -0.98
C PRO A 44 9.58 0.43 0.03
N GLN A 45 9.02 1.56 -0.41
CA GLN A 45 8.24 2.45 0.44
C GLN A 45 6.88 1.84 0.77
N CYS A 46 6.25 1.12 -0.15
CA CYS A 46 5.04 0.37 0.16
C CYS A 46 5.31 -0.73 1.20
N GLN A 47 6.43 -1.44 1.10
CA GLN A 47 6.85 -2.41 2.12
C GLN A 47 7.12 -1.73 3.47
N TYR A 48 7.79 -0.57 3.46
CA TYR A 48 7.99 0.22 4.67
C TYR A 48 6.67 0.61 5.34
N ILE A 49 5.66 1.04 4.57
CA ILE A 49 4.33 1.37 5.09
C ILE A 49 3.67 0.11 5.69
N LEU A 50 3.73 -1.04 5.00
CA LEU A 50 3.19 -2.30 5.53
C LEU A 50 3.85 -2.69 6.87
N ASP A 51 5.15 -2.47 7.00
CA ASP A 51 5.89 -2.87 8.21
C ASP A 51 5.70 -1.92 9.40
N ASN A 52 5.43 -0.63 9.15
CA ASN A 52 5.49 0.42 10.18
C ASN A 52 4.17 1.16 10.42
N ALA A 53 3.23 1.15 9.48
CA ALA A 53 1.97 1.85 9.65
C ALA A 53 1.09 1.16 10.71
N LEU A 54 0.38 2.00 11.46
CA LEU A 54 -0.54 1.60 12.51
C LEU A 54 -1.99 1.64 12.04
N THR A 55 -2.30 2.41 11.00
CA THR A 55 -3.67 2.53 10.47
C THR A 55 -3.95 1.54 9.34
N PRO A 56 -5.14 0.89 9.35
CA PRO A 56 -5.46 -0.12 8.35
C PRO A 56 -5.64 0.47 6.94
N TYR A 57 -5.99 1.75 6.83
CA TYR A 57 -6.08 2.43 5.53
C TYR A 57 -4.72 2.71 4.90
N ALA A 58 -3.67 2.93 5.69
CA ALA A 58 -2.31 3.02 5.19
C ALA A 58 -1.81 1.66 4.67
N LEU A 59 -2.10 0.57 5.38
CA LEU A 59 -1.82 -0.79 4.92
C LEU A 59 -2.58 -1.11 3.62
N MET A 60 -3.85 -0.69 3.53
CA MET A 60 -4.67 -0.85 2.32
C MET A 60 -4.11 -0.09 1.13
N LEU A 61 -3.66 1.16 1.33
CA LEU A 61 -3.01 1.96 0.28
C LEU A 61 -1.76 1.25 -0.24
N ALA A 62 -0.89 0.79 0.65
CA ALA A 62 0.36 0.14 0.28
C ALA A 62 0.11 -1.17 -0.49
N SER A 63 -0.79 -2.01 0.01
CA SER A 63 -1.20 -3.24 -0.67
C SER A 63 -1.79 -2.97 -2.07
N SER A 64 -2.69 -1.99 -2.18
CA SER A 64 -3.33 -1.62 -3.46
C SER A 64 -2.33 -1.02 -4.44
N SER A 65 -1.36 -0.26 -3.95
CA SER A 65 -0.30 0.34 -4.77
C SER A 65 0.64 -0.73 -5.31
N LEU A 66 1.06 -1.69 -4.48
CA LEU A 66 1.85 -2.85 -4.90
C LEU A 66 1.07 -3.69 -5.92
N LEU A 67 -0.22 -3.95 -5.69
CA LEU A 67 -1.07 -4.72 -6.61
C LEU A 67 -1.10 -4.07 -7.99
N LYS A 68 -1.29 -2.74 -8.02
CA LYS A 68 -1.27 -1.98 -9.27
C LYS A 68 0.08 -2.05 -9.95
N GLN A 69 1.18 -1.87 -9.22
CA GLN A 69 2.53 -1.95 -9.78
C GLN A 69 2.86 -3.33 -10.37
N VAL A 70 2.51 -4.41 -9.67
CA VAL A 70 2.72 -5.78 -10.14
C VAL A 70 1.85 -6.11 -11.36
N THR A 71 0.67 -5.51 -11.45
CA THR A 71 -0.27 -5.74 -12.56
C THR A 71 0.08 -4.91 -13.80
N GLU A 72 0.46 -3.64 -13.62
CA GLU A 72 0.65 -2.68 -14.73
C GLU A 72 2.08 -2.65 -15.26
N HIS A 73 3.07 -3.07 -14.48
CA HIS A 73 4.47 -3.05 -14.89
C HIS A 73 5.07 -4.45 -15.03
N SER A 74 5.88 -4.63 -16.07
CA SER A 74 6.69 -5.84 -16.26
C SER A 74 7.86 -5.87 -15.28
N LEU A 75 7.63 -6.42 -14.09
CA LEU A 75 8.67 -6.63 -13.08
C LEU A 75 9.59 -7.80 -13.45
N SER A 76 10.85 -7.73 -13.00
CA SER A 76 11.76 -8.88 -13.11
C SER A 76 11.23 -10.07 -12.33
N LEU A 77 11.57 -11.29 -12.78
CA LEU A 77 11.15 -12.51 -12.08
C LEU A 77 11.60 -12.51 -10.61
N GLN A 78 12.85 -12.08 -10.36
CA GLN A 78 13.41 -12.02 -9.01
C GLN A 78 12.57 -11.11 -8.10
N LEU A 79 12.25 -9.89 -8.57
CA LEU A 79 11.47 -8.95 -7.78
C LEU A 79 10.06 -9.47 -7.46
N ARG A 80 9.42 -10.18 -8.40
CA ARG A 80 8.11 -10.81 -8.13
C ARG A 80 8.22 -11.90 -7.06
N LEU A 81 9.28 -12.71 -7.09
CA LEU A 81 9.52 -13.72 -6.06
C LEU A 81 9.77 -13.08 -4.69
N ASP A 82 10.55 -12.00 -4.66
CA ASP A 82 10.83 -11.26 -3.43
C ASP A 82 9.56 -10.67 -2.81
N ILE A 83 8.70 -10.04 -3.63
CA ILE A 83 7.40 -9.52 -3.19
C ILE A 83 6.52 -10.67 -2.66
N ARG A 84 6.43 -11.79 -3.40
CA ARG A 84 5.62 -12.94 -2.99
C ARG A 84 6.09 -13.51 -1.64
N ASN A 85 7.39 -13.72 -1.48
CA ASN A 85 7.98 -14.23 -0.24
C ASN A 85 7.75 -13.26 0.92
N TYR A 86 7.91 -11.96 0.69
CA TYR A 86 7.59 -10.92 1.65
C TYR A 86 6.13 -11.02 2.12
N LEU A 87 5.16 -11.09 1.20
CA LEU A 87 3.74 -11.14 1.53
C LEU A 87 3.33 -12.40 2.29
N ILE A 88 3.90 -13.55 1.92
CA ILE A 88 3.67 -14.82 2.64
C ILE A 88 4.14 -14.67 4.09
N ASN A 89 5.36 -14.16 4.31
CA ASN A 89 5.90 -13.95 5.64
C ASN A 89 5.09 -12.90 6.42
N TYR A 90 4.68 -11.82 5.76
CA TYR A 90 3.88 -10.76 6.36
C TYR A 90 2.52 -11.28 6.84
N LEU A 91 1.79 -11.99 5.98
CA LEU A 91 0.50 -12.59 6.33
C LEU A 91 0.65 -13.67 7.41
N ALA A 92 1.73 -14.46 7.39
CA ALA A 92 1.97 -15.47 8.42
C ALA A 92 2.26 -14.86 9.79
N THR A 93 2.92 -13.70 9.84
CA THR A 93 3.36 -13.07 11.10
C THR A 93 2.37 -12.06 11.66
N ARG A 94 1.71 -11.28 10.80
CA ARG A 94 0.80 -10.20 11.22
C ARG A 94 -0.66 -10.42 10.84
N GLY A 95 -0.96 -11.39 9.96
CA GLY A 95 -2.30 -11.64 9.44
C GLY A 95 -3.42 -11.67 10.50
N PRO A 96 -3.25 -12.34 11.65
CA PRO A 96 -4.28 -12.40 12.69
C PRO A 96 -4.70 -11.04 13.26
N ASP A 97 -3.82 -10.03 13.23
CA ASP A 97 -4.05 -8.70 13.81
C ASP A 97 -4.57 -7.69 12.78
N LEU A 98 -4.66 -8.08 11.50
CA LEU A 98 -5.07 -7.20 10.41
C LEU A 98 -6.58 -7.14 10.25
N GLN A 99 -7.07 -5.98 9.80
CA GLN A 99 -8.46 -5.83 9.37
C GLN A 99 -8.75 -6.72 8.15
N HIS A 100 -9.96 -7.30 8.11
CA HIS A 100 -10.37 -8.24 7.05
C HIS A 100 -10.17 -7.70 5.63
N PHE A 101 -10.46 -6.41 5.41
CA PHE A 101 -10.28 -5.79 4.10
C PHE A 101 -8.81 -5.68 3.68
N VAL A 102 -7.89 -5.49 4.64
CA VAL A 102 -6.44 -5.45 4.37
C VAL A 102 -5.97 -6.85 3.99
N ILE A 103 -6.39 -7.87 4.74
CA ILE A 103 -6.08 -9.28 4.43
C ILE A 103 -6.55 -9.63 3.01
N GLN A 104 -7.78 -9.27 2.65
CA GLN A 104 -8.32 -9.53 1.32
C GLN A 104 -7.47 -8.87 0.21
N SER A 105 -7.04 -7.62 0.41
CA SER A 105 -6.18 -6.91 -0.54
C SER A 105 -4.81 -7.59 -0.69
N LEU A 106 -4.19 -8.00 0.42
CA LEU A 106 -2.90 -8.69 0.41
C LEU A 106 -2.98 -10.06 -0.27
N ILE A 107 -4.06 -10.80 -0.06
CA ILE A 107 -4.31 -12.08 -0.75
C ILE A 107 -4.49 -11.84 -2.25
N GLN A 108 -5.24 -10.81 -2.66
CA GLN A 108 -5.39 -10.47 -4.08
C GLN A 108 -4.05 -10.17 -4.74
N LEU A 109 -3.17 -9.42 -4.06
CA LEU A 109 -1.81 -9.16 -4.51
C LEU A 109 -0.99 -10.45 -4.63
N LEU A 110 -1.08 -11.37 -3.66
CA LEU A 110 -0.38 -12.65 -3.68
C LEU A 110 -0.80 -13.56 -4.86
N CYS A 111 -2.03 -13.40 -5.34
CA CYS A 111 -2.58 -14.17 -6.46
C CYS A 111 -2.28 -13.59 -7.86
N ARG A 112 -1.57 -12.45 -7.96
CA ARG A 112 -1.11 -11.90 -9.25
C ARG A 112 0.26 -12.44 -9.64
#